data_AF-A0A0G0M8D3-F1
#
_entry.id   AF-A0A0G0M8D3-F1
#
_cell.length_a   1.000
_cell.length_b   1.000
_cell.length_c   1.000
_cell.angle_alpha   90.00
_cell.angle_beta   90.00
_cell.angle_gamma   90.00
#
_symmetry.space_group_name_H-M   'P 1'
#
loop_
_entity.id
_entity.type
_entity.pdbx_description
1 polymer ?
#
loop_
_entity_poly.entity_id
_entity_poly.type
_entity_poly.pdbx_seq_one_letter_code
_entity_poly.pdbx_strand_id
1 'polypeptide(L)'
;FEPADIETPLRRGYYTDLTRNEVMNFYISQVNKSPFKNIPIPTYKLNYPPEEAQTLIRDQARSTFLEEIAHPMRESFFVNGFEPKQDKDMIEIEGKKWRQKIIVRYLPSSLYHRLLVGILTLSIIPILYIYWTKCLRIL
;
A
#
# COMPACT_ATOMS: atom_id res chain seq x y z
N PHE A 1 26.15 4.36 -10.98
CA PHE A 1 24.80 4.52 -10.42
C PHE A 1 23.85 3.76 -11.30
N GLU A 2 23.25 2.69 -10.78
CA GLU A 2 22.21 1.98 -11.50
C GLU A 2 20.90 2.79 -11.43
N PRO A 3 20.08 2.83 -12.49
CA PRO A 3 18.80 3.56 -12.49
C PRO A 3 17.87 3.18 -11.32
N ALA A 4 18.01 1.97 -10.78
CA ALA A 4 17.18 1.42 -9.71
C ALA A 4 17.48 1.98 -8.30
N ASP A 5 18.58 2.70 -8.12
CA ASP A 5 18.98 3.31 -6.84
C ASP A 5 18.51 4.75 -6.66
N ILE A 6 17.77 5.29 -7.63
CA ILE A 6 17.22 6.64 -7.55
C ILE A 6 15.90 6.60 -6.75
N GLU A 7 15.85 7.41 -5.69
CA GLU A 7 14.60 7.69 -4.98
C GLU A 7 13.66 8.51 -5.87
N THR A 8 12.37 8.20 -5.81
CA THR A 8 11.36 8.93 -6.58
C THR A 8 10.36 9.58 -5.62
N PRO A 9 9.61 10.61 -6.04
CA PRO A 9 8.54 11.16 -5.20
C PRO A 9 7.52 10.13 -4.72
N LEU A 10 7.38 9.01 -5.46
CA LEU A 10 6.47 7.92 -5.16
C LEU A 10 7.14 6.75 -4.41
N ARG A 11 8.45 6.78 -4.18
CA ARG A 11 9.18 5.70 -3.53
C ARG A 11 10.33 6.22 -2.69
N ARG A 12 10.31 5.94 -1.39
CA ARG A 12 11.34 6.37 -0.44
C ARG A 12 11.82 5.20 0.42
N GLY A 13 13.12 5.13 0.66
CA GLY A 13 13.74 4.22 1.61
C GLY A 13 14.22 4.94 2.87
N TYR A 14 14.15 4.28 4.02
CA TYR A 14 14.77 4.76 5.25
C TYR A 14 15.11 3.60 6.18
N TYR A 15 15.89 3.89 7.22
CA TYR A 15 16.31 2.94 8.23
C TYR A 15 15.59 3.20 9.55
N THR A 16 15.20 2.14 10.24
CA THR A 16 14.46 2.27 11.50
C THR A 16 14.71 1.09 12.43
N ASP A 17 14.57 1.37 13.72
CA ASP A 17 14.65 0.40 14.80
C ASP A 17 13.26 -0.14 15.21
N LEU A 18 12.19 0.41 14.62
CA LEU A 18 10.81 -0.04 14.82
C LEU A 18 10.63 -1.48 14.33
N THR A 19 9.67 -2.20 14.90
CA THR A 19 9.20 -3.51 14.44
C THR A 19 8.30 -3.40 13.21
N ARG A 20 8.09 -4.51 12.49
CA ARG A 20 7.10 -4.61 11.40
C ARG A 20 5.72 -4.05 11.81
N ASN A 21 5.20 -4.46 12.96
CA ASN A 21 3.88 -4.03 13.41
C ASN A 21 3.82 -2.53 13.71
N GLU A 22 4.85 -1.97 14.33
CA GLU A 22 4.91 -0.53 14.60
C GLU A 22 4.98 0.29 13.32
N VAL A 23 5.78 -0.14 12.34
CA VAL A 23 5.86 0.51 11.02
C VAL A 23 4.50 0.47 10.31
N MET A 24 3.84 -0.69 10.28
CA MET A 24 2.53 -0.81 9.63
C MET A 24 1.46 0.02 10.33
N ASN A 25 1.42 -0.01 11.66
CA ASN A 25 0.47 0.79 12.44
C ASN A 25 0.70 2.29 12.24
N PHE A 26 1.96 2.73 12.17
CA PHE A 26 2.30 4.10 11.83
C PHE A 26 1.68 4.48 10.49
N TYR A 27 1.95 3.75 9.42
CA TYR A 27 1.42 4.09 8.10
C TYR A 27 -0.11 4.05 8.03
N ILE A 28 -0.74 3.00 8.58
CA ILE A 28 -2.20 2.90 8.63
C ILE A 28 -2.81 4.10 9.35
N SER A 29 -2.22 4.54 10.48
CA SER A 29 -2.72 5.70 11.23
C SER A 29 -2.69 7.01 10.44
N GLN A 30 -1.78 7.14 9.46
CA GLN A 30 -1.67 8.33 8.63
C GLN A 30 -2.68 8.33 7.47
N VAL A 31 -3.09 7.15 7.01
CA VAL A 31 -3.87 7.03 5.75
C VAL A 31 -5.30 6.53 5.95
N ASN A 32 -5.65 6.02 7.14
CA ASN A 32 -6.98 5.48 7.44
C ASN A 32 -8.10 6.52 7.53
N LYS A 33 -7.79 7.80 7.32
CA LYS A 33 -8.72 8.93 7.46
C LYS A 33 -8.73 9.79 6.21
N SER A 34 -9.92 10.31 5.89
CA SER A 34 -10.08 11.26 4.80
C SER A 34 -9.43 12.60 5.14
N PRO A 35 -8.62 13.17 4.22
CA PRO A 35 -7.94 14.45 4.45
C PRO A 35 -8.93 15.61 4.62
N PHE A 36 -10.18 15.47 4.15
CA PHE A 36 -11.16 16.57 4.16
C PHE A 36 -12.05 16.61 5.40
N LYS A 37 -12.36 15.47 6.03
CA LYS A 37 -13.37 15.41 7.10
C LYS A 37 -13.06 14.41 8.22
N ASN A 38 -11.83 13.89 8.30
CA ASN A 38 -11.44 12.88 9.31
C ASN A 38 -12.38 11.64 9.32
N ILE A 39 -13.05 11.38 8.19
CA ILE A 39 -13.97 10.26 8.01
C ILE A 39 -13.11 9.00 7.83
N PRO A 40 -13.39 7.90 8.56
CA PRO A 40 -12.65 6.66 8.38
C PRO A 40 -12.83 6.14 6.96
N ILE A 41 -11.72 5.76 6.34
CA ILE A 41 -11.69 5.15 5.00
C ILE A 41 -11.53 3.65 5.17
N PRO A 42 -12.28 2.82 4.41
CA PRO A 42 -12.00 1.40 4.32
C PRO A 42 -10.53 1.18 3.95
N THR A 43 -9.77 0.64 4.90
CA THR A 43 -8.33 0.46 4.81
C THR A 43 -8.04 -1.01 5.08
N TYR A 44 -7.51 -1.70 4.06
CA TYR A 44 -7.22 -3.13 4.16
C TYR A 44 -5.73 -3.36 4.15
N LYS A 45 -5.30 -4.37 4.91
CA LYS A 45 -3.92 -4.79 4.98
C LYS A 45 -3.78 -6.11 4.23
N LEU A 46 -3.04 -6.11 3.14
CA LEU A 46 -2.78 -7.29 2.33
C LEU A 46 -1.33 -7.70 2.52
N ASN A 47 -1.07 -8.99 2.70
CA ASN A 47 0.27 -9.53 2.90
C ASN A 47 0.69 -10.26 1.63
N TYR A 48 1.91 -9.97 1.17
CA TYR A 48 2.48 -10.54 -0.05
C TYR A 48 3.74 -11.34 0.26
N PRO A 49 4.07 -12.33 -0.59
CA PRO A 49 5.37 -12.98 -0.55
C PRO A 49 6.50 -11.94 -0.70
N PRO A 50 7.58 -12.01 0.10
CA PRO A 50 8.70 -11.07 0.02
C PRO A 50 9.36 -11.01 -1.37
N GLU A 51 9.31 -12.11 -2.14
CA GLU A 51 9.88 -12.23 -3.48
C GLU A 51 9.22 -11.26 -4.46
N GLU A 52 7.93 -10.99 -4.29
CA GLU A 52 7.17 -10.05 -5.13
C GLU A 52 7.64 -8.60 -4.96
N ALA A 53 8.45 -8.30 -3.94
CA ALA A 53 9.03 -6.98 -3.79
C ALA A 53 9.88 -6.56 -4.99
N GLN A 54 10.48 -7.52 -5.68
CA GLN A 54 11.26 -7.26 -6.90
C GLN A 54 10.37 -6.60 -7.97
N THR A 55 9.14 -7.06 -8.10
CA THR A 55 8.17 -6.53 -9.06
C THR A 55 7.40 -5.32 -8.52
N LEU A 56 6.95 -5.40 -7.27
CA LEU A 56 6.03 -4.43 -6.66
C LEU A 56 6.73 -3.20 -6.09
N ILE A 57 8.03 -3.26 -5.79
CA ILE A 57 8.80 -2.13 -5.25
C ILE A 57 9.91 -1.71 -6.23
N ARG A 58 10.84 -2.62 -6.50
CA ARG A 58 11.99 -2.43 -7.41
C ARG A 58 12.73 -3.75 -7.63
N ASP A 59 13.33 -3.94 -8.80
CA ASP A 59 13.97 -5.19 -9.23
C ASP A 59 15.02 -5.74 -8.25
N GLN A 60 15.72 -4.87 -7.51
CA GLN A 60 16.72 -5.24 -6.49
C GLN A 60 16.25 -5.04 -5.03
N ALA A 61 14.94 -5.10 -4.78
CA ALA A 61 14.41 -5.06 -3.43
C ALA A 61 14.72 -6.36 -2.68
N ARG A 62 15.63 -6.28 -1.70
CA ARG A 62 15.67 -7.30 -0.64
C ARG A 62 14.49 -7.09 0.28
N SER A 63 13.88 -8.17 0.75
CA SER A 63 12.64 -8.12 1.52
C SER A 63 12.58 -9.28 2.51
N THR A 64 12.17 -8.98 3.74
CA THR A 64 11.78 -9.98 4.74
C THR A 64 10.25 -10.01 4.86
N PHE A 65 9.58 -8.88 4.57
CA PHE A 65 8.13 -8.81 4.43
C PHE A 65 7.71 -7.76 3.41
N LEU A 66 6.56 -7.99 2.80
CA LEU A 66 5.89 -7.05 1.91
C LEU A 66 4.41 -6.97 2.29
N GLU A 67 3.93 -5.79 2.62
CA GLU A 67 2.52 -5.53 2.90
C GLU A 67 2.01 -4.38 2.05
N GLU A 68 0.74 -4.45 1.66
CA GLU A 68 0.00 -3.34 1.04
C GLU A 68 -1.05 -2.81 2.01
N ILE A 69 -1.13 -1.49 2.09
CA ILE A 69 -2.26 -0.76 2.67
C ILE A 69 -3.12 -0.30 1.50
N ALA A 70 -4.21 -1.03 1.28
CA ALA A 70 -5.11 -0.83 0.16
C ALA A 70 -6.31 0.03 0.56
N HIS A 71 -6.53 1.12 -0.18
CA HIS A 71 -7.76 1.89 -0.12
C HIS A 71 -8.59 1.61 -1.38
N PRO A 72 -9.70 0.87 -1.28
CA PRO A 72 -10.51 0.54 -2.44
C PRO A 72 -10.88 1.79 -3.23
N MET A 73 -10.70 1.73 -4.54
CA MET A 73 -11.01 2.82 -5.47
C MET A 73 -10.22 4.13 -5.25
N ARG A 74 -9.11 4.13 -4.50
CA ARG A 74 -8.33 5.35 -4.21
C ARG A 74 -6.84 5.25 -4.51
N GLU A 75 -6.13 4.42 -3.76
CA GLU A 75 -4.67 4.28 -3.88
C GLU A 75 -4.20 3.05 -3.11
N SER A 76 -2.97 2.65 -3.39
CA SER A 76 -2.29 1.59 -2.65
C SER A 76 -0.94 2.09 -2.15
N PHE A 77 -0.60 1.69 -0.92
CA PHE A 77 0.73 1.92 -0.35
C PHE A 77 1.40 0.58 -0.11
N PHE A 78 2.51 0.33 -0.77
CA PHE A 78 3.32 -0.86 -0.54
C PHE A 78 4.43 -0.53 0.45
N VAL A 79 4.55 -1.35 1.49
CA VAL A 79 5.58 -1.25 2.53
C VAL A 79 6.39 -2.53 2.50
N ASN A 80 7.64 -2.41 2.08
CA ASN A 80 8.64 -3.46 2.15
C ASN A 80 9.53 -3.20 3.36
N GLY A 81 9.80 -4.24 4.14
CA GLY A 81 10.86 -4.21 5.13
C GLY A 81 11.86 -5.34 4.95
N PHE A 82 13.14 -4.98 5.02
CA PHE A 82 14.26 -5.91 5.08
C PHE A 82 14.86 -5.88 6.49
N GLU A 83 14.64 -6.97 7.23
CA GLU A 83 15.21 -7.23 8.55
C GLU A 83 16.29 -8.31 8.38
N PRO A 84 17.59 -7.97 8.58
CA PRO A 84 18.68 -8.93 8.49
C PRO A 84 18.63 -9.92 9.66
N LYS A 85 18.68 -11.21 9.34
CA LYS A 85 18.67 -12.29 10.34
C LYS A 85 20.05 -12.72 10.81
N GLN A 86 21.09 -12.36 10.05
CA GLN A 86 22.47 -12.70 10.33
C GLN A 86 23.29 -11.42 10.46
N ASP A 87 24.30 -11.46 11.34
CA ASP A 87 25.20 -10.32 11.55
C ASP A 87 25.94 -9.89 10.27
N LYS A 88 26.11 -10.83 9.32
CA LYS A 88 26.72 -10.56 8.01
C LYS A 88 25.91 -9.62 7.13
N ASP A 89 24.59 -9.57 7.32
CA ASP A 89 23.66 -8.72 6.57
C ASP A 89 23.25 -7.48 7.37
N MET A 90 23.87 -7.26 8.54
CA MET A 90 23.56 -6.16 9.44
C MET A 90 23.76 -4.82 8.72
N ILE A 91 22.77 -3.95 8.89
CA ILE A 91 22.78 -2.64 8.26
C ILE A 91 23.52 -1.69 9.20
N GLU A 92 24.76 -1.35 8.87
CA GLU A 92 25.55 -0.38 9.61
C GLU A 92 25.78 0.87 8.77
N ILE A 93 25.32 2.01 9.27
CA ILE A 93 25.44 3.31 8.61
C ILE A 93 25.97 4.29 9.63
N GLU A 94 27.10 4.92 9.33
CA GLU A 94 27.75 5.90 10.20
C GLU A 94 28.03 5.36 11.62
N GLY A 95 28.37 4.07 11.73
CA GLY A 95 28.64 3.39 13.01
C GLY A 95 27.39 3.05 13.83
N LYS A 96 26.19 3.36 13.32
CA LYS A 96 24.92 2.94 13.92
C LYS A 96 24.39 1.69 13.21
N LYS A 97 24.11 0.66 14.01
CA LYS A 97 23.41 -0.56 13.59
C LYS A 97 21.91 -0.27 13.57
N TRP A 98 21.28 -0.49 12.41
CA TRP A 98 19.85 -0.34 12.23
C TRP A 98 19.18 -1.70 12.19
N ARG A 99 18.02 -1.81 12.87
CA ARG A 99 17.27 -3.05 12.88
C ARG A 99 16.77 -3.47 11.50
N GLN A 100 16.21 -2.53 10.73
CA GLN A 100 15.68 -2.84 9.40
C GLN A 100 15.71 -1.65 8.45
N LYS A 101 15.70 -1.95 7.15
CA LYS A 101 15.46 -0.99 6.08
C LYS A 101 14.02 -1.09 5.62
N ILE A 102 13.31 0.03 5.58
CA ILE A 102 11.96 0.13 5.04
C ILE A 102 12.00 0.83 3.69
N ILE A 103 11.26 0.32 2.71
CA ILE A 103 11.00 1.00 1.45
C ILE A 103 9.49 1.10 1.29
N VAL A 104 9.00 2.32 1.12
CA VAL A 104 7.59 2.58 0.87
C VAL A 104 7.40 3.08 -0.55
N ARG A 105 6.42 2.50 -1.24
CA ARG A 105 5.98 2.91 -2.58
C ARG A 105 4.52 3.33 -2.53
N TYR A 106 4.24 4.54 -2.97
CA TYR A 106 2.90 5.07 -3.18
C TYR A 106 2.45 4.84 -4.62
N LEU A 107 1.30 4.19 -4.80
CA LEU A 107 0.68 3.98 -6.09
C LEU A 107 -0.60 4.84 -6.19
N PRO A 108 -0.52 6.06 -6.76
CA PRO A 108 -1.69 6.90 -6.91
C PRO A 108 -2.62 6.33 -7.98
N SER A 109 -3.93 6.31 -7.72
CA SER A 109 -4.91 6.19 -8.80
C SER A 109 -5.17 7.57 -9.41
N SER A 110 -5.36 7.68 -10.72
CA SER A 110 -5.72 8.98 -11.30
C SER A 110 -7.13 9.40 -10.87
N LEU A 111 -7.35 10.70 -10.65
CA LEU A 111 -8.68 11.22 -10.30
C LEU A 111 -9.75 10.88 -11.35
N TYR A 112 -9.39 10.94 -12.64
CA TYR A 112 -10.29 10.61 -13.75
C TYR A 112 -10.82 9.17 -13.67
N HIS A 113 -9.93 8.19 -13.45
CA HIS A 113 -10.34 6.80 -13.30
C HIS A 113 -11.22 6.59 -12.07
N ARG A 114 -10.93 7.27 -10.95
CA ARG A 114 -11.77 7.20 -9.74
C ARG A 114 -13.19 7.73 -9.99
N LEU A 115 -13.31 8.87 -10.66
CA LEU A 115 -14.60 9.47 -11.00
C LEU A 115 -15.38 8.60 -11.98
N LEU A 116 -14.72 8.09 -13.02
CA LEU A 116 -15.33 7.21 -14.02
C LEU A 116 -15.87 5.94 -13.37
N VAL A 117 -15.05 5.24 -12.58
CA VAL A 117 -15.49 4.02 -11.87
C VAL A 117 -16.61 4.33 -10.89
N GLY A 118 -16.53 5.48 -10.19
CA GLY A 118 -17.58 5.94 -9.28
C GLY A 118 -18.92 6.17 -9.98
N ILE A 119 -18.92 6.88 -11.11
CA ILE A 119 -20.12 7.14 -11.92
C ILE A 119 -20.71 5.83 -12.45
N LEU A 120 -19.87 4.95 -13.02
CA LEU A 120 -20.32 3.65 -13.52
C LEU A 120 -20.96 2.81 -12.40
N THR A 121 -20.31 2.75 -11.24
CA THR A 121 -20.83 2.04 -10.07
C THR A 121 -22.19 2.61 -9.64
N LEU A 122 -22.32 3.94 -9.53
CA LEU A 122 -23.58 4.58 -9.17
C LEU A 122 -24.68 4.36 -10.21
N SER A 123 -24.33 4.31 -11.51
CA SER A 123 -25.30 4.08 -12.59
C SER A 123 -25.88 2.67 -12.59
N ILE A 124 -25.15 1.68 -12.08
CA ILE A 124 -25.58 0.28 -12.01
C ILE A 124 -26.61 0.06 -10.89
N ILE A 125 -26.51 0.81 -9.77
CA ILE A 125 -27.41 0.68 -8.61
C ILE A 125 -28.90 0.77 -9.00
N PRO A 126 -29.39 1.82 -9.71
CA PRO A 126 -30.81 1.91 -10.07
C PRO A 126 -31.22 0.82 -11.06
N ILE A 127 -30.33 0.39 -11.96
CA ILE A 127 -30.59 -0.70 -12.90
C ILE A 127 -30.86 -1.99 -12.12
N LEU A 128 -29.95 -2.34 -11.19
CA LEU A 128 -30.12 -3.51 -10.33
C LEU A 128 -31.40 -3.45 -9.49
N TYR A 129 -31.75 -2.27 -8.97
CA TYR A 129 -32.99 -2.06 -8.22
C TYR A 129 -34.26 -2.30 -9.06
N ILE A 130 -34.29 -1.81 -10.30
CA ILE A 130 -35.40 -2.05 -11.23
C ILE A 130 -35.53 -3.53 -11.56
N TYR A 131 -34.42 -4.23 -11.81
CA TYR A 131 -34.45 -5.68 -12.07
C TYR A 131 -34.91 -6.47 -10.85
N TRP A 132 -34.40 -6.14 -9.66
CA TRP A 132 -34.78 -6.76 -8.40
C TRP A 132 -36.30 -6.65 -8.15
N THR A 133 -36.85 -5.45 -8.31
CA THR A 133 -38.30 -5.21 -8.13
C THR A 133 -39.17 -5.91 -9.18
N LYS A 134 -38.67 -6.08 -10.42
CA LYS A 134 -39.35 -6.91 -11.43
C LYS A 134 -39.37 -8.40 -11.06
N CYS A 135 -38.25 -8.96 -10.61
CA CYS A 135 -38.19 -10.36 -10.17
C CYS A 135 -39.15 -10.62 -9.00
N LEU A 136 -39.22 -9.72 -8.02
CA LEU A 136 -40.14 -9.82 -6.88
C LEU A 136 -41.62 -9.76 -7.26
N ARG A 137 -41.99 -9.18 -8.42
CA ARG A 137 -43.37 -9.15 -8.90
C ARG A 137 -43.77 -10.37 -9.71
N ILE A 138 -42.79 -11.16 -10.16
CA ILE A 138 -43.01 -12.37 -10.98
C ILE A 138 -43.10 -13.63 -10.08
N LEU A 139 -42.53 -13.57 -8.87
CA LEU A 139 -42.70 -14.55 -7.79
C LEU A 139 -43.99 -14.30 -7.00
#